data_AF-A0A534BKH0-F1
#
_entry.id   AF-A0A534BKH0-F1
#
_cell.length_a   1.000
_cell.length_b   1.000
_cell.length_c   1.000
_cell.angle_alpha   90.00
_cell.angle_beta   90.00
_cell.angle_gamma   90.00
#
_symmetry.space_group_name_H-M   'P 1'
#
loop_
_entity.id
_entity.type
_entity.pdbx_description
1 polymer ?
#
loop_
_entity_poly.entity_id
_entity_poly.type
_entity_poly.pdbx_seq_one_letter_code
_entity_poly.pdbx_strand_id
1 'polypeptide(L)'
;MRLRTLSTNRSSGVTARAGNTDISEGSVATEASPVRADVAAAITKAVHMSYPEVAVFPTMSAGASDSMWFRNEHIPSYGVSPLFIKDADRFSHGLNERIPVDDIPTSLTYLLSLFRDLSK
;
A
#
# COMPACT_ATOMS: atom_id res chain seq x y z
N MET A 1 -12.55 -13.77 32.30
CA MET A 1 -14.03 -13.76 32.26
C MET A 1 -14.45 -14.19 30.85
N ARG A 2 -15.02 -15.39 30.72
CA ARG A 2 -15.29 -16.05 29.43
C ARG A 2 -16.81 -16.04 29.22
N LEU A 3 -17.33 -15.28 28.25
CA LEU A 3 -18.73 -15.38 27.86
C LEU A 3 -18.86 -16.28 26.63
N ARG A 4 -19.46 -17.45 26.82
CA ARG A 4 -20.15 -18.19 25.75
C ARG A 4 -21.54 -17.61 25.63
N THR A 5 -21.99 -17.34 24.42
CA THR A 5 -23.40 -17.20 24.08
C THR A 5 -23.75 -18.26 23.05
N LEU A 6 -24.43 -19.31 23.50
CA LEU A 6 -25.25 -20.17 22.65
C LEU A 6 -26.59 -19.45 22.47
N SER A 7 -27.00 -19.19 21.23
CA SER A 7 -28.38 -18.84 20.92
C SER A 7 -28.83 -19.64 19.72
N THR A 8 -29.70 -20.61 19.98
CA THR A 8 -30.46 -21.40 19.02
C THR A 8 -31.39 -20.49 18.23
N ASN A 9 -31.37 -20.55 16.89
CA ASN A 9 -32.29 -19.76 16.06
C ASN A 9 -33.32 -20.67 15.38
N ARG A 10 -34.55 -20.65 15.89
CA ARG A 10 -35.77 -21.02 15.15
C ARG A 10 -36.79 -19.90 15.32
N SER A 11 -37.01 -19.13 14.28
CA SER A 11 -38.33 -18.55 13.98
C SER A 11 -38.35 -18.07 12.53
N SER A 12 -39.23 -18.70 11.77
CA SER A 12 -39.76 -18.27 10.49
C SER A 12 -40.31 -16.85 10.58
N GLY A 13 -39.74 -15.94 9.78
CA GLY A 13 -40.20 -14.56 9.65
C GLY A 13 -39.20 -13.79 8.80
N VAL A 14 -39.57 -13.47 7.55
CA VAL A 14 -38.74 -12.64 6.67
C VAL A 14 -38.83 -11.20 7.18
N THR A 15 -37.91 -10.84 8.09
CA THR A 15 -37.50 -9.46 8.32
C THR A 15 -36.17 -9.29 7.60
N ALA A 16 -36.12 -8.42 6.60
CA ALA A 16 -34.86 -8.01 5.99
C ALA A 16 -33.99 -7.33 7.07
N ARG A 17 -33.13 -8.11 7.72
CA ARG A 17 -31.98 -7.54 8.42
C ARG A 17 -31.10 -6.96 7.32
N ALA A 18 -30.76 -5.67 7.41
CA ALA A 18 -29.57 -5.16 6.75
C ALA A 18 -28.39 -5.97 7.31
N GLY A 19 -28.08 -7.08 6.65
CA GLY A 19 -26.94 -7.91 6.97
C GLY A 19 -25.71 -7.21 6.41
N ASN A 20 -24.72 -6.94 7.26
CA ASN A 20 -23.40 -6.62 6.75
C ASN A 20 -22.89 -7.88 6.05
N THR A 21 -22.88 -7.85 4.72
CA THR A 21 -22.19 -8.86 3.93
C THR A 21 -20.70 -8.66 4.13
N ASP A 22 -19.99 -9.74 4.46
CA ASP A 22 -18.54 -9.75 4.46
C ASP A 22 -18.06 -9.56 3.01
N ILE A 23 -17.28 -8.51 2.78
CA ILE A 23 -16.68 -8.17 1.48
C ILE A 23 -15.17 -8.42 1.46
N SER A 24 -14.64 -9.18 2.43
CA SER A 24 -13.21 -9.48 2.55
C SER A 24 -12.72 -10.61 1.64
N GLU A 25 -13.61 -11.23 0.89
CA GLU A 25 -13.24 -12.28 -0.06
C GLU A 25 -12.10 -11.84 -0.98
N GLY A 26 -11.03 -12.64 -1.04
CA GLY A 26 -9.82 -12.35 -1.83
C GLY A 26 -8.78 -11.46 -1.13
N SER A 27 -9.02 -11.00 0.10
CA SER A 27 -8.03 -10.28 0.91
C SER A 27 -7.37 -11.19 1.95
N VAL A 28 -6.06 -11.01 2.17
CA VAL A 28 -5.31 -11.70 3.23
C VAL A 28 -4.82 -10.69 4.26
N ALA A 29 -5.38 -10.75 5.46
CA ALA A 29 -4.96 -9.88 6.56
C ALA A 29 -3.53 -10.24 6.99
N THR A 30 -2.63 -9.26 6.93
CA THR A 30 -1.21 -9.43 7.26
C THR A 30 -0.70 -8.22 8.04
N GLU A 31 0.21 -8.46 8.99
CA GLU A 31 0.92 -7.41 9.74
C GLU A 31 1.70 -6.49 8.80
N ALA A 32 1.83 -5.21 9.16
CA ALA A 32 2.61 -4.26 8.37
C ALA A 32 4.08 -4.69 8.23
N SER A 33 4.68 -4.43 7.07
CA SER A 33 6.13 -4.62 6.90
C SER A 33 6.90 -3.76 7.91
N PRO A 34 7.95 -4.28 8.56
CA PRO A 34 8.77 -3.49 9.49
C PRO A 34 9.47 -2.35 8.75
N VAL A 35 9.67 -1.20 9.40
CA VAL A 35 10.45 -0.10 8.81
C VAL A 35 11.93 -0.47 8.86
N ARG A 36 12.47 -0.96 7.73
CA ARG A 36 13.89 -1.30 7.62
C ARG A 36 14.75 -0.07 7.34
N ALA A 37 15.84 0.06 8.10
CA ALA A 37 16.76 1.20 7.98
C ALA A 37 17.47 1.27 6.61
N ASP A 38 17.83 0.13 6.03
CA ASP A 38 18.48 0.06 4.72
C ASP A 38 17.54 0.50 3.59
N VAL A 39 16.27 0.06 3.63
CA VAL A 39 15.23 0.49 2.68
C VAL A 39 14.97 1.99 2.82
N ALA A 40 14.82 2.51 4.04
CA ALA A 40 14.61 3.93 4.28
C ALA A 40 15.79 4.78 3.77
N ALA A 41 17.04 4.33 4.00
CA ALA A 41 18.23 5.01 3.51
C ALA A 41 18.32 5.01 1.97
N ALA A 42 18.03 3.87 1.33
CA ALA A 42 18.06 3.76 -0.14
C ALA A 42 16.99 4.63 -0.80
N ILE A 43 15.76 4.66 -0.25
CA ILE A 43 14.69 5.55 -0.71
C ILE A 43 15.10 7.01 -0.53
N THR A 44 15.60 7.38 0.65
CA THR A 44 16.01 8.76 0.95
C THR A 44 17.08 9.25 -0.02
N LYS A 45 18.12 8.43 -0.24
CA LYS A 45 19.17 8.72 -1.22
C LYS A 45 18.58 8.89 -2.62
N ALA A 46 17.70 7.99 -3.06
CA ALA A 46 17.11 8.04 -4.40
C ALA A 46 16.24 9.30 -4.60
N VAL A 47 15.44 9.72 -3.62
CA VAL A 47 14.65 10.97 -3.67
C VAL A 47 15.57 12.18 -3.77
N HIS A 48 16.60 12.24 -2.92
CA HIS A 48 17.50 13.41 -2.82
C HIS A 48 18.41 13.62 -4.04
N MET A 49 18.49 12.64 -4.96
CA MET A 49 19.16 12.83 -6.25
C MET A 49 18.47 13.85 -7.15
N SER A 50 17.14 14.00 -7.03
CA SER A 50 16.34 14.95 -7.82
C SER A 50 15.73 16.06 -6.97
N TYR A 51 15.44 15.78 -5.69
CA TYR A 51 14.79 16.72 -4.78
C TYR A 51 15.55 16.79 -3.45
N PRO A 52 16.63 17.60 -3.36
CA PRO A 52 17.34 17.81 -2.10
C PRO A 52 16.38 18.33 -1.02
N GLU A 53 16.61 17.92 0.23
CA GLU A 53 15.86 18.37 1.43
C GLU A 53 14.39 17.91 1.53
N VAL A 54 13.84 17.21 0.54
CA VAL A 54 12.46 16.69 0.66
C VAL A 54 12.39 15.66 1.80
N ALA A 55 11.42 15.84 2.69
CA ALA A 55 11.19 14.93 3.80
C ALA A 55 10.70 13.56 3.30
N VAL A 56 11.29 12.49 3.84
CA VAL A 56 10.94 11.10 3.53
C VAL A 56 10.50 10.42 4.82
N PHE A 57 9.27 9.91 4.85
CA PHE A 57 8.70 9.23 6.01
C PHE A 57 7.79 8.06 5.57
N PRO A 58 7.68 7.00 6.37
CA PRO A 58 6.83 5.86 6.05
C PRO A 58 5.35 6.23 6.14
N THR A 59 4.54 5.67 5.25
CA THR A 59 3.08 5.80 5.27
C THR A 59 2.42 4.45 4.95
N MET A 60 1.15 4.30 5.34
CA MET A 60 0.34 3.13 5.01
C MET A 60 -0.79 3.56 4.08
N SER A 61 -0.85 2.96 2.88
CA SER A 61 -1.95 3.17 1.95
C SER A 61 -3.21 2.44 2.42
N ALA A 62 -4.38 3.05 2.23
CA ALA A 62 -5.67 2.39 2.47
C ALA A 62 -6.10 1.44 1.33
N GLY A 63 -5.34 1.40 0.23
CA GLY A 63 -5.60 0.52 -0.92
C GLY A 63 -4.99 -0.87 -0.78
N ALA A 64 -5.40 -1.78 -1.67
CA ALA A 64 -4.82 -3.11 -1.78
C ALA A 64 -3.62 -3.12 -2.73
N SER A 65 -2.69 -4.04 -2.49
CA SER A 65 -1.60 -4.38 -3.40
C SER A 65 -1.23 -5.85 -3.23
N ASP A 66 -0.44 -6.40 -4.16
CA ASP A 66 0.07 -7.76 -4.07
C ASP A 66 0.96 -7.99 -2.84
N SER A 67 1.35 -6.92 -2.12
CA SER A 67 2.11 -7.00 -0.87
C SER A 67 1.41 -7.81 0.22
N MET A 68 0.08 -7.99 0.19
CA MET A 68 -0.58 -8.89 1.15
C MET A 68 -0.20 -10.36 0.93
N TRP A 69 -0.01 -10.78 -0.32
CA TRP A 69 0.39 -12.16 -0.64
C TRP A 69 1.85 -12.42 -0.25
N PHE A 70 2.75 -11.48 -0.53
CA PHE A 70 4.15 -11.60 -0.12
C PHE A 70 4.32 -11.58 1.41
N ARG A 71 3.59 -10.70 2.10
CA ARG A 71 3.63 -10.65 3.57
C ARG A 71 3.03 -11.91 4.21
N ASN A 72 2.06 -12.57 3.58
CA ASN A 72 1.54 -13.85 4.04
C ASN A 72 2.64 -14.93 4.05
N GLU A 73 3.55 -14.89 3.09
CA GLU A 73 4.74 -15.76 3.03
C GLU A 73 5.95 -15.19 3.80
N HIS A 74 5.72 -14.27 4.74
CA HIS A 74 6.74 -13.64 5.57
C HIS A 74 7.83 -12.86 4.81
N ILE A 75 7.53 -12.38 3.60
CA ILE A 75 8.42 -11.53 2.81
C ILE A 75 8.01 -10.05 3.01
N PRO A 76 8.83 -9.23 3.70
CA PRO A 76 8.56 -7.80 3.84
C PRO A 76 8.49 -7.11 2.47
N SER A 77 7.38 -6.42 2.19
CA SER A 77 7.13 -5.75 0.92
C SER A 77 6.75 -4.28 1.12
N TYR A 78 7.21 -3.40 0.23
CA TYR A 78 7.10 -1.94 0.37
C TYR A 78 6.61 -1.34 -0.95
N GLY A 79 5.58 -0.51 -0.88
CA GLY A 79 5.14 0.31 -2.01
C GLY A 79 6.00 1.57 -2.09
N VAL A 80 6.62 1.81 -3.24
CA VAL A 80 7.42 3.01 -3.52
C VAL A 80 7.06 3.56 -4.89
N SER A 81 7.01 4.87 -5.03
CA SER A 81 6.77 5.54 -6.31
C SER A 81 7.58 6.84 -6.35
N PRO A 82 8.32 7.09 -7.43
CA PRO A 82 8.98 8.38 -7.64
C PRO A 82 8.08 9.44 -8.30
N LEU A 83 6.78 9.19 -8.44
CA LEU A 83 5.89 10.13 -9.12
C LEU A 83 5.58 11.33 -8.22
N PHE A 84 6.01 12.52 -8.64
CA PHE A 84 5.76 13.80 -7.99
C PHE A 84 4.64 14.53 -8.75
N ILE A 85 3.40 14.16 -8.41
CA ILE A 85 2.20 14.76 -8.98
C ILE A 85 1.35 15.42 -7.88
N LYS A 86 0.63 16.48 -8.22
CA LYS A 86 -0.39 17.07 -7.34
C LYS A 86 -1.54 16.10 -7.14
N ASP A 87 -2.10 16.06 -5.94
CA ASP A 87 -3.26 15.20 -5.66
C ASP A 87 -4.46 15.53 -6.57
N ALA A 88 -4.67 16.80 -6.91
CA ALA A 88 -5.72 17.24 -7.84
C ALA A 88 -5.54 16.70 -9.29
N ASP A 89 -4.34 16.23 -9.62
CA ASP A 89 -4.00 15.66 -10.92
C ASP A 89 -3.91 14.12 -10.89
N ARG A 90 -4.10 13.49 -9.72
CA ARG A 90 -3.98 12.04 -9.51
C ARG A 90 -5.32 11.33 -9.74
N PHE A 91 -5.51 10.81 -10.95
CA PHE A 91 -6.73 10.08 -11.36
C PHE A 91 -6.51 8.56 -11.44
N SER A 92 -5.78 7.96 -10.49
CA SER A 92 -5.56 6.51 -10.47
C SER A 92 -6.89 5.76 -10.56
N HIS A 93 -6.98 4.79 -11.48
CA HIS A 93 -8.20 4.01 -11.81
C HIS A 93 -9.32 4.79 -12.54
N GLY A 94 -9.06 6.03 -12.98
CA GLY A 94 -10.03 6.85 -13.71
C GLY A 94 -9.77 6.92 -15.22
N LEU A 95 -10.76 7.41 -15.98
CA LEU A 95 -10.67 7.57 -17.45
C LEU A 95 -9.49 8.45 -17.90
N ASN A 96 -9.07 9.40 -17.05
CA ASN A 96 -8.03 10.39 -17.35
C ASN A 96 -6.79 10.21 -16.46
N GLU A 97 -6.47 8.97 -16.07
CA GLU A 97 -5.22 8.64 -15.42
C GLU A 97 -4.03 9.11 -16.28
N ARG A 98 -3.14 9.88 -15.66
CA ARG A 98 -2.02 10.52 -16.35
C ARG A 98 -0.89 10.83 -15.38
N ILE A 99 0.29 11.04 -15.93
CA ILE A 99 1.49 11.50 -15.21
C ILE A 99 2.16 12.64 -16.01
N PRO A 100 2.90 13.55 -15.36
CA PRO A 100 3.69 14.54 -16.08
C PRO A 100 4.82 13.87 -16.87
N VAL A 101 4.99 14.23 -18.14
CA VAL A 101 6.05 13.67 -19.00
C VAL A 101 7.44 14.01 -18.44
N ASP A 102 7.59 15.20 -17.89
CA ASP A 102 8.85 15.68 -17.30
C ASP A 102 9.25 14.93 -16.01
N ASP A 103 8.36 14.11 -15.46
CA ASP A 103 8.62 13.29 -14.27
C ASP A 103 9.22 11.91 -14.63
N ILE A 104 9.24 11.55 -15.91
CA ILE A 104 9.81 10.28 -16.38
C ILE A 104 11.32 10.21 -16.11
N PRO A 105 12.15 11.23 -16.46
CA PRO A 105 13.59 11.17 -16.22
C PRO A 105 13.96 11.04 -14.73
N THR A 106 13.32 11.83 -13.86
CA THR A 106 13.52 11.78 -12.39
C THR A 106 13.10 10.42 -11.83
N SER A 107 11.99 9.87 -12.32
CA SER A 107 11.52 8.53 -11.96
C SER A 107 12.52 7.43 -12.31
N LEU A 108 13.14 7.50 -13.49
CA LEU A 108 14.18 6.56 -13.90
C LEU A 108 15.44 6.68 -13.02
N THR A 109 15.88 7.91 -12.71
CA THR A 109 17.00 8.14 -11.78
C THR A 109 16.73 7.52 -10.41
N TYR A 110 15.53 7.73 -9.87
CA TYR A 110 15.12 7.15 -8.59
C TYR A 110 15.14 5.62 -8.62
N LEU A 111 14.46 4.99 -9.59
CA LEU A 111 14.33 3.53 -9.64
C LEU A 111 15.68 2.84 -9.84
N LEU A 112 16.53 3.39 -10.72
CA LEU A 112 17.87 2.83 -10.97
C LEU A 112 18.77 2.95 -9.73
N SER A 113 18.68 4.04 -8.98
CA SER A 113 19.43 4.21 -7.72
C SER A 113 18.95 3.22 -6.67
N LEU A 114 17.64 3.15 -6.46
CA LEU A 114 17.01 2.30 -5.45
C LEU A 114 17.33 0.82 -5.67
N PHE A 115 17.16 0.31 -6.91
CA PHE A 115 17.42 -1.09 -7.20
C PHE A 115 18.90 -1.44 -7.06
N ARG A 116 19.82 -0.58 -7.50
CA ARG A 116 21.27 -0.82 -7.35
C ARG A 116 21.72 -0.86 -5.90
N ASP A 117 21.08 -0.08 -5.02
CA ASP A 117 21.42 -0.06 -3.60
C ASP A 117 20.87 -1.28 -2.86
N LEU A 118 19.70 -1.79 -3.25
CA LEU A 118 19.03 -2.91 -2.59
C LEU A 118 19.32 -4.30 -3.20
N SER A 119 20.03 -4.37 -4.33
CA SER A 119 20.36 -5.62 -5.01
C SER A 119 21.71 -6.22 -4.61
N LYS A 120 22.38 -5.68 -3.59
CA LYS A 120 23.67 -6.15 -3.08
C LYS A 120 23.47 -7.04 -1.86
#